data_AF-A0A845DTT0-F1
#
_entry.id   AF-A0A845DTT0-F1
#
_cell.length_a   1.000
_cell.length_b   1.000
_cell.length_c   1.000
_cell.angle_alpha   90.00
_cell.angle_beta   90.00
_cell.angle_gamma   90.00
#
_symmetry.space_group_name_H-M   'P 1'
#
loop_
_entity.id
_entity.type
_entity.pdbx_description
1 polymer ?
#
loop_
_entity_poly.entity_id
_entity_poly.type
_entity_poly.pdbx_seq_one_letter_code
_entity_poly.pdbx_strand_id
1 'polypeptide(L)'
;MVRGFYYGVLMLMVCTVLLGEKPVYAAVSSIVEEAEKHVGVPYQYGGESPSEGFDSSGFSQYVYQEAIQMDLPRTVSDQAESGTAVQKSELKDGDLLFFSKDEASGVTHVGLYAGDQTMIHASASKGIEKIKYENSSYWSSRYTKAVRVNAEPDGSSVSASHPVAVEALTHVGAPYVYGGEQPDGFDSSGFVQYVIQQVLDFEMPRTLSQQIGMGESVDREALQEGDILFFSKDGSTPSHAAVYVGRDQIVHPTLSSGVKVTAFEGSSYWSGNFMEARRITEAPKIAEDHDIVAEALKYLGVPYVFGGESPETGFDCSAFTRHVFEKARQIFLPRSTDQQWQVGEDVALADIQPGDVVFFSDTYREGISHNGIYVGDGQFIHASRSEQVTISYLSESYWQDKFTGVKRFDGLQIPKEHPVVSAATQFIGEVPYQSGGTTPEGFDTAGFVQYAFKQGAGISLPRYAGDQWNEGTEVSKEDLQPGDIVFFQGSYLNPSIYIGNGQVVHVTLSDGVRVTNMHTNSYWAPKYYGAKRIN
;
A
#
# COMPACT_ATOMS: atom_id res chain seq x y z
N MET A 1 22.10 48.93 -0.85
CA MET A 1 21.18 49.97 -0.35
C MET A 1 19.78 49.42 -0.55
N VAL A 2 19.07 49.19 0.56
CA VAL A 2 17.64 48.82 0.73
C VAL A 2 17.18 47.40 0.31
N ARG A 3 16.93 46.58 1.36
CA ARG A 3 16.11 45.37 1.43
C ARG A 3 14.62 45.74 1.34
N GLY A 4 13.80 44.90 0.68
CA GLY A 4 12.34 44.93 0.77
C GLY A 4 11.79 43.57 1.21
N PHE A 5 11.42 43.45 2.48
CA PHE A 5 10.64 42.34 3.02
C PHE A 5 9.18 42.51 2.61
N TYR A 6 8.59 41.53 1.92
CA TYR A 6 7.13 41.41 1.81
C TYR A 6 6.65 40.41 2.86
N TYR A 7 6.08 40.94 3.94
CA TYR A 7 5.23 40.18 4.84
C TYR A 7 3.89 39.93 4.14
N GLY A 8 3.68 38.71 3.65
CA GLY A 8 2.36 38.22 3.25
C GLY A 8 1.55 37.93 4.51
N VAL A 9 0.53 38.75 4.76
CA VAL A 9 -0.47 38.54 5.80
C VAL A 9 -1.26 37.28 5.44
N LEU A 10 -1.04 36.20 6.19
CA LEU A 10 -1.90 35.02 6.18
C LEU A 10 -3.25 35.43 6.78
N MET A 11 -4.20 35.77 5.93
CA MET A 11 -5.57 36.07 6.31
C MET A 11 -6.23 34.75 6.72
N LEU A 12 -6.28 34.51 8.03
CA LEU A 12 -7.03 33.41 8.63
C LEU A 12 -8.52 33.63 8.29
N MET A 13 -8.99 32.97 7.24
CA MET A 13 -10.40 32.93 6.88
C MET A 13 -11.07 31.97 7.86
N VAL A 14 -11.45 32.49 9.03
CA VAL A 14 -12.40 31.81 9.92
C VAL A 14 -13.70 31.76 9.15
N CYS A 15 -13.93 30.64 8.45
CA CYS A 15 -15.21 30.33 7.86
C CYS A 15 -16.15 29.99 9.01
N THR A 16 -16.81 31.01 9.54
CA THR A 16 -17.96 30.85 10.43
C THR A 16 -19.06 30.19 9.60
N VAL A 17 -19.05 28.85 9.54
CA VAL A 17 -20.16 28.09 9.01
C VAL A 17 -21.34 28.39 9.92
N LEU A 18 -22.26 29.21 9.42
CA LEU A 18 -23.59 29.34 10.00
C LEU A 18 -24.23 27.96 9.90
N LEU A 19 -24.21 27.22 11.01
CA LEU A 19 -24.96 25.99 11.20
C LEU A 19 -26.46 26.34 11.13
N GLY A 20 -26.99 26.35 9.91
CA GLY A 20 -28.41 26.11 9.72
C GLY A 20 -28.65 24.65 10.07
N GLU A 21 -29.37 24.40 11.16
CA GLU A 21 -29.92 23.08 11.46
C GLU A 21 -30.68 22.59 10.23
N LYS A 22 -30.13 21.59 9.53
CA LYS A 22 -30.87 20.82 8.53
C LYS A 22 -31.50 19.65 9.27
N PRO A 23 -32.83 19.57 9.40
CA PRO A 23 -33.47 18.39 9.93
C PRO A 23 -33.50 17.34 8.82
N VAL A 24 -32.75 16.25 8.97
CA VAL A 24 -32.89 15.09 8.08
C VAL A 24 -32.87 13.82 8.92
N TYR A 25 -33.99 13.55 9.56
CA TYR A 25 -34.43 12.18 9.80
C TYR A 25 -35.84 12.11 9.24
N ALA A 26 -35.99 11.45 8.09
CA ALA A 26 -37.31 11.03 7.64
C ALA A 26 -37.88 10.12 8.74
N ALA A 27 -39.16 10.28 9.07
CA ALA A 27 -39.81 9.48 10.10
C ALA A 27 -39.64 7.99 9.77
N VAL A 28 -38.97 7.27 10.66
CA VAL A 28 -38.86 5.81 10.66
C VAL A 28 -40.27 5.23 10.62
N SER A 29 -40.62 4.45 9.58
CA SER A 29 -41.91 3.76 9.53
C SER A 29 -41.88 2.55 10.45
N SER A 30 -43.03 2.14 11.00
CA SER A 30 -43.04 0.92 11.80
C SER A 30 -42.69 -0.29 10.93
N ILE A 31 -41.94 -1.25 11.48
CA ILE A 31 -41.55 -2.51 10.79
C ILE A 31 -42.78 -3.21 10.21
N VAL A 32 -43.91 -3.15 10.92
CA VAL A 32 -45.16 -3.77 10.48
C VAL A 32 -45.80 -3.01 9.32
N GLU A 33 -45.85 -1.67 9.35
CA GLU A 33 -46.37 -0.89 8.22
C GLU A 33 -45.56 -1.13 6.94
N GLU A 34 -44.24 -1.25 7.07
CA GLU A 34 -43.39 -1.57 5.92
C GLU A 34 -43.66 -2.98 5.41
N ALA A 35 -43.71 -3.98 6.29
CA ALA A 35 -44.05 -5.35 5.93
C ALA A 35 -45.40 -5.47 5.21
N GLU A 36 -46.38 -4.67 5.62
CA GLU A 36 -47.73 -4.66 5.03
C GLU A 36 -47.75 -4.18 3.58
N LYS A 37 -46.83 -3.29 3.16
CA LYS A 37 -46.75 -2.80 1.78
C LYS A 37 -46.46 -3.91 0.77
N HIS A 38 -45.82 -4.99 1.22
CA HIS A 38 -45.35 -6.07 0.36
C HIS A 38 -46.26 -7.29 0.36
N VAL A 39 -47.40 -7.25 1.06
CA VAL A 39 -48.39 -8.34 1.02
C VAL A 39 -48.83 -8.58 -0.43
N GLY A 40 -48.70 -9.84 -0.88
CA GLY A 40 -48.98 -10.27 -2.25
C GLY A 40 -47.77 -10.37 -3.17
N VAL A 41 -46.59 -9.88 -2.78
CA VAL A 41 -45.34 -10.10 -3.54
C VAL A 41 -45.04 -11.62 -3.60
N PRO A 42 -44.70 -12.20 -4.78
CA PRO A 42 -44.46 -13.63 -4.91
C PRO A 42 -43.31 -14.15 -4.06
N TYR A 43 -43.39 -15.43 -3.69
CA TYR A 43 -42.25 -16.11 -3.08
C TYR A 43 -41.25 -16.51 -4.15
N GLN A 44 -39.97 -16.27 -3.87
CA GLN A 44 -38.85 -16.71 -4.69
C GLN A 44 -37.73 -17.22 -3.79
N TYR A 45 -37.32 -18.47 -3.96
CA TYR A 45 -36.20 -19.02 -3.19
C TYR A 45 -34.91 -18.23 -3.53
N GLY A 46 -34.23 -17.73 -2.50
CA GLY A 46 -33.07 -16.85 -2.69
C GLY A 46 -33.43 -15.38 -2.95
N GLY A 47 -34.71 -15.03 -3.05
CA GLY A 47 -35.16 -13.69 -3.42
C GLY A 47 -35.05 -12.67 -2.28
N GLU A 48 -34.68 -11.43 -2.63
CA GLU A 48 -34.33 -10.35 -1.70
C GLU A 48 -35.01 -9.01 -2.04
N SER A 49 -35.90 -8.98 -3.04
CA SER A 49 -36.52 -7.72 -3.50
C SER A 49 -37.98 -7.89 -3.92
N PRO A 50 -38.81 -6.83 -3.88
CA PRO A 50 -40.20 -6.89 -4.33
C PRO A 50 -40.34 -7.23 -5.82
N SER A 51 -39.35 -6.86 -6.64
CA SER A 51 -39.32 -7.10 -8.08
C SER A 51 -39.04 -8.56 -8.45
N GLU A 52 -38.21 -9.24 -7.66
CA GLU A 52 -37.81 -10.63 -7.91
C GLU A 52 -38.67 -11.63 -7.12
N GLY A 53 -39.32 -11.16 -6.06
CA GLY A 53 -39.94 -11.97 -5.04
C GLY A 53 -39.00 -12.22 -3.86
N PHE A 54 -39.54 -12.74 -2.78
CA PHE A 54 -38.80 -12.92 -1.52
C PHE A 54 -38.77 -14.38 -1.06
N ASP A 55 -37.67 -14.80 -0.43
CA ASP A 55 -37.72 -15.86 0.57
C ASP A 55 -37.97 -15.29 1.98
N SER A 56 -38.07 -16.14 3.00
CA SER A 56 -38.45 -15.68 4.35
C SER A 56 -37.40 -14.78 4.99
N SER A 57 -36.12 -15.15 4.88
CA SER A 57 -35.00 -14.35 5.37
C SER A 57 -34.72 -13.11 4.54
N GLY A 58 -34.89 -13.17 3.22
CA GLY A 58 -34.78 -12.01 2.34
C GLY A 58 -35.90 -11.00 2.60
N PHE A 59 -37.12 -11.47 2.91
CA PHE A 59 -38.23 -10.60 3.29
C PHE A 59 -37.99 -9.87 4.62
N SER A 60 -37.60 -10.58 5.68
CA SER A 60 -37.30 -9.94 6.97
C SER A 60 -36.13 -8.97 6.86
N GLN A 61 -35.06 -9.33 6.12
CA GLN A 61 -33.93 -8.46 5.84
C GLN A 61 -34.37 -7.19 5.12
N TYR A 62 -35.15 -7.32 4.05
CA TYR A 62 -35.68 -6.19 3.30
C TYR A 62 -36.56 -5.28 4.16
N VAL A 63 -37.50 -5.83 4.94
CA VAL A 63 -38.39 -5.01 5.77
C VAL A 63 -37.62 -4.28 6.86
N TYR A 64 -36.71 -4.96 7.57
CA TYR A 64 -35.90 -4.31 8.61
C TYR A 64 -34.98 -3.22 8.01
N GLN A 65 -34.49 -3.45 6.79
CA GLN A 65 -33.73 -2.46 6.05
C GLN A 65 -34.59 -1.24 5.67
N GLU A 66 -35.76 -1.44 5.06
CA GLU A 66 -36.62 -0.34 4.61
C GLU A 66 -37.28 0.42 5.76
N ALA A 67 -37.70 -0.28 6.82
CA ALA A 67 -38.42 0.32 7.93
C ALA A 67 -37.49 1.10 8.87
N ILE A 68 -36.36 0.48 9.24
CA ILE A 68 -35.50 0.94 10.34
C ILE A 68 -34.01 0.91 10.00
N GLN A 69 -33.64 0.72 8.72
CA GLN A 69 -32.25 0.75 8.23
C GLN A 69 -31.33 -0.26 8.95
N MET A 70 -31.91 -1.40 9.32
CA MET A 70 -31.23 -2.48 10.01
C MET A 70 -30.93 -3.63 9.04
N ASP A 71 -29.64 -3.92 8.86
CA ASP A 71 -29.18 -5.01 8.01
C ASP A 71 -29.18 -6.31 8.82
N LEU A 72 -30.19 -7.15 8.58
CA LEU A 72 -30.25 -8.47 9.15
C LEU A 72 -29.39 -9.44 8.32
N PRO A 73 -28.76 -10.45 8.95
CA PRO A 73 -28.08 -11.50 8.20
C PRO A 73 -28.95 -12.17 7.15
N ARG A 74 -28.34 -12.67 6.08
CA ARG A 74 -29.07 -13.25 4.94
C ARG A 74 -29.78 -14.57 5.27
N THR A 75 -29.29 -15.34 6.24
CA THR A 75 -29.84 -16.68 6.53
C THR A 75 -30.77 -16.65 7.74
N VAL A 76 -31.80 -17.50 7.73
CA VAL A 76 -32.73 -17.65 8.87
C VAL A 76 -31.99 -17.98 10.17
N SER A 77 -30.97 -18.85 10.10
CA SER A 77 -30.18 -19.25 11.26
C SER A 77 -29.44 -18.06 11.89
N ASP A 78 -28.79 -17.23 11.08
CA ASP A 78 -28.03 -16.08 11.57
C ASP A 78 -28.96 -14.98 12.11
N GLN A 79 -30.11 -14.76 11.47
CA GLN A 79 -31.14 -13.83 11.96
C GLN A 79 -31.66 -14.25 13.34
N ALA A 80 -31.76 -15.56 13.59
CA ALA A 80 -32.21 -16.10 14.86
C ALA A 80 -31.24 -15.85 16.02
N GLU A 81 -30.02 -15.42 15.73
CA GLU A 81 -28.98 -15.05 16.70
C GLU A 81 -28.67 -13.54 16.70
N SER A 82 -29.40 -12.73 15.92
CA SER A 82 -29.11 -11.30 15.73
C SER A 82 -29.70 -10.37 16.79
N GLY A 83 -30.39 -10.91 17.81
CA GLY A 83 -31.10 -10.08 18.80
C GLY A 83 -31.30 -10.75 20.15
N THR A 84 -32.05 -10.07 21.00
CA THR A 84 -32.40 -10.59 22.33
C THR A 84 -33.57 -11.56 22.24
N ALA A 85 -33.48 -12.71 22.91
CA ALA A 85 -34.59 -13.66 22.96
C ALA A 85 -35.81 -13.04 23.65
N VAL A 86 -36.99 -13.18 23.02
CA VAL A 86 -38.26 -12.62 23.53
C VAL A 86 -39.21 -13.75 23.91
N GLN A 87 -39.80 -13.65 25.09
CA GLN A 87 -40.85 -14.59 25.48
C GLN A 87 -42.12 -14.35 24.69
N LYS A 88 -42.86 -15.42 24.37
CA LYS A 88 -44.09 -15.34 23.55
C LYS A 88 -45.14 -14.37 24.09
N SER A 89 -45.24 -14.21 25.42
CA SER A 89 -46.14 -13.26 26.09
C SER A 89 -45.69 -11.79 25.99
N GLU A 90 -44.45 -11.54 25.56
CA GLU A 90 -43.80 -10.23 25.48
C GLU A 90 -43.56 -9.78 24.04
N LEU A 91 -44.15 -10.50 23.07
CA LEU A 91 -44.05 -10.18 21.65
C LEU A 91 -44.60 -8.77 21.37
N LYS A 92 -43.81 -8.01 20.64
CA LYS A 92 -44.14 -6.68 20.15
C LYS A 92 -44.03 -6.65 18.63
N ASP A 93 -44.77 -5.74 18.05
CA ASP A 93 -44.76 -5.47 16.61
C ASP A 93 -43.33 -5.32 16.12
N GLY A 94 -43.00 -6.06 15.06
CA GLY A 94 -41.67 -6.12 14.48
C GLY A 94 -40.79 -7.28 14.95
N ASP A 95 -41.04 -7.91 16.11
CA ASP A 95 -40.23 -9.04 16.57
C ASP A 95 -40.16 -10.16 15.51
N LEU A 96 -38.97 -10.76 15.34
CA LEU A 96 -38.79 -11.89 14.42
C LEU A 96 -39.23 -13.19 15.10
N LEU A 97 -40.11 -13.92 14.43
CA LEU A 97 -40.62 -15.23 14.85
C LEU A 97 -39.94 -16.32 14.02
N PHE A 98 -39.39 -17.33 14.68
CA PHE A 98 -38.68 -18.43 14.01
C PHE A 98 -39.44 -19.74 14.14
N PHE A 99 -39.45 -20.50 13.04
CA PHE A 99 -40.17 -21.76 12.92
C PHE A 99 -39.29 -22.87 12.36
N SER A 100 -39.51 -24.08 12.84
CA SER A 100 -38.81 -25.28 12.38
C SER A 100 -39.73 -26.20 11.56
N LYS A 101 -39.16 -26.90 10.57
CA LYS A 101 -39.85 -27.96 9.85
C LYS A 101 -40.02 -29.22 10.72
N ASP A 102 -39.03 -29.54 11.56
CA ASP A 102 -38.97 -30.67 12.50
C ASP A 102 -37.89 -30.46 13.58
N GLU A 103 -37.89 -31.25 14.65
CA GLU A 103 -36.95 -31.08 15.77
C GLU A 103 -35.46 -31.18 15.36
N ALA A 104 -35.15 -31.84 14.25
CA ALA A 104 -33.76 -32.06 13.80
C ALA A 104 -33.22 -30.94 12.89
N SER A 105 -34.09 -30.15 12.27
CA SER A 105 -33.71 -29.19 11.21
C SER A 105 -33.29 -27.80 11.70
N GLY A 106 -33.44 -27.50 12.99
CA GLY A 106 -33.23 -26.14 13.50
C GLY A 106 -34.24 -25.13 12.94
N VAL A 107 -33.97 -23.83 13.06
CA VAL A 107 -34.86 -22.80 12.50
C VAL A 107 -34.76 -22.76 10.98
N THR A 108 -35.89 -22.94 10.30
CA THR A 108 -35.96 -23.05 8.83
C THR A 108 -36.77 -21.93 8.17
N HIS A 109 -37.50 -21.16 8.98
CA HIS A 109 -38.37 -20.10 8.50
C HIS A 109 -38.42 -18.94 9.49
N VAL A 110 -38.55 -17.71 8.99
CA VAL A 110 -38.72 -16.49 9.78
C VAL A 110 -39.98 -15.73 9.32
N GLY A 111 -40.66 -15.08 10.26
CA GLY A 111 -41.78 -14.18 10.03
C GLY A 111 -41.74 -12.99 10.97
N LEU A 112 -42.44 -11.91 10.61
CA LEU A 112 -42.50 -10.67 11.40
C LEU A 112 -43.77 -10.66 12.23
N TYR A 113 -43.67 -10.48 13.55
CA TYR A 113 -44.83 -10.31 14.40
C TYR A 113 -45.54 -8.99 14.09
N ALA A 114 -46.86 -9.07 13.85
CA ALA A 114 -47.68 -7.93 13.41
C ALA A 114 -48.93 -7.76 14.29
N GLY A 115 -48.75 -7.97 15.60
CA GLY A 115 -49.78 -7.83 16.61
C GLY A 115 -50.82 -8.95 16.60
N ASP A 116 -51.59 -9.05 17.68
CA ASP A 116 -52.79 -9.90 17.77
C ASP A 116 -52.59 -11.36 17.31
N GLN A 117 -51.43 -11.95 17.67
CA GLN A 117 -51.00 -13.31 17.27
C GLN A 117 -50.88 -13.52 15.75
N THR A 118 -50.62 -12.44 15.03
CA THR A 118 -50.48 -12.41 13.58
C THR A 118 -49.01 -12.28 13.21
N MET A 119 -48.64 -12.86 12.07
CA MET A 119 -47.35 -12.64 11.45
C MET A 119 -47.47 -12.29 9.98
N ILE A 120 -46.50 -11.56 9.46
CA ILE A 120 -46.30 -11.32 8.03
C ILE A 120 -45.05 -12.09 7.62
N HIS A 121 -45.15 -12.94 6.59
CA HIS A 121 -44.02 -13.76 6.15
C HIS A 121 -44.13 -14.12 4.67
N ALA A 122 -43.00 -14.50 4.07
CA ALA A 122 -42.97 -15.09 2.73
C ALA A 122 -43.47 -16.54 2.77
N SER A 123 -44.53 -16.86 2.04
CA SER A 123 -45.15 -18.19 1.97
C SER A 123 -44.89 -18.81 0.60
N ALA A 124 -44.29 -20.02 0.57
CA ALA A 124 -43.92 -20.69 -0.68
C ALA A 124 -45.09 -20.92 -1.66
N SER A 125 -46.33 -20.87 -1.17
CA SER A 125 -47.54 -21.09 -1.98
C SER A 125 -48.34 -19.83 -2.28
N LYS A 126 -48.12 -18.73 -1.56
CA LYS A 126 -48.99 -17.54 -1.58
C LYS A 126 -48.23 -16.21 -1.65
N GLY A 127 -46.90 -16.24 -1.65
CA GLY A 127 -46.09 -15.02 -1.53
C GLY A 127 -46.14 -14.45 -0.12
N ILE A 128 -45.87 -13.15 0.01
CA ILE A 128 -45.97 -12.46 1.30
C ILE A 128 -47.43 -12.44 1.76
N GLU A 129 -47.74 -13.09 2.88
CA GLU A 129 -49.08 -13.11 3.47
C GLU A 129 -49.07 -12.69 4.94
N LYS A 130 -50.16 -12.07 5.38
CA LYS A 130 -50.45 -11.76 6.79
C LYS A 130 -51.43 -12.78 7.35
N ILE A 131 -51.01 -13.58 8.33
CA ILE A 131 -51.82 -14.68 8.88
C ILE A 131 -51.77 -14.76 10.41
N LYS A 132 -52.85 -15.26 11.02
CA LYS A 132 -52.91 -15.54 12.46
C LYS A 132 -52.21 -16.88 12.74
N TYR A 133 -50.91 -16.84 13.03
CA TYR A 133 -50.07 -18.04 13.10
C TYR A 133 -50.47 -18.98 14.23
N GLU A 134 -50.98 -18.45 15.35
CA GLU A 134 -51.42 -19.25 16.50
C GLU A 134 -52.65 -20.11 16.19
N ASN A 135 -53.53 -19.63 15.30
CA ASN A 135 -54.72 -20.37 14.87
C ASN A 135 -54.43 -21.37 13.75
N SER A 136 -53.22 -21.35 13.20
CA SER A 136 -52.79 -22.31 12.18
C SER A 136 -52.19 -23.53 12.86
N SER A 137 -52.79 -24.71 12.67
CA SER A 137 -52.22 -25.97 13.15
C SER A 137 -50.81 -26.23 12.60
N TYR A 138 -50.50 -25.69 11.41
CA TYR A 138 -49.19 -25.82 10.80
C TYR A 138 -48.14 -24.91 11.46
N TRP A 139 -48.45 -23.63 11.66
CA TRP A 139 -47.49 -22.64 12.17
C TRP A 139 -47.35 -22.66 13.69
N SER A 140 -48.45 -22.80 14.42
CA SER A 140 -48.44 -22.89 15.89
C SER A 140 -47.59 -24.05 16.40
N SER A 141 -47.69 -25.23 15.75
CA SER A 141 -46.90 -26.42 16.10
C SER A 141 -45.41 -26.32 15.75
N ARG A 142 -45.01 -25.32 14.96
CA ARG A 142 -43.64 -25.14 14.46
C ARG A 142 -42.91 -23.95 15.07
N TYR A 143 -43.62 -23.12 15.84
CA TYR A 143 -43.02 -21.98 16.51
C TYR A 143 -41.90 -22.45 17.45
N THR A 144 -40.71 -21.88 17.28
CA THR A 144 -39.50 -22.29 18.00
C THR A 144 -39.06 -21.23 19.00
N LYS A 145 -38.79 -20.02 18.52
CA LYS A 145 -38.35 -18.88 19.34
C LYS A 145 -38.71 -17.55 18.68
N ALA A 146 -38.57 -16.46 19.42
CA ALA A 146 -38.61 -15.12 18.88
C ALA A 146 -37.41 -14.30 19.34
N VAL A 147 -36.97 -13.36 18.51
CA VAL A 147 -35.92 -12.40 18.89
C VAL A 147 -36.37 -10.98 18.57
N ARG A 148 -35.93 -10.05 19.41
CA ARG A 148 -36.03 -8.62 19.18
C ARG A 148 -34.66 -8.10 18.82
N VAL A 149 -34.55 -7.61 17.60
CA VAL A 149 -33.34 -6.99 17.07
C VAL A 149 -33.44 -5.51 17.45
N ASN A 150 -32.62 -5.07 18.40
CA ASN A 150 -32.68 -3.70 18.92
C ASN A 150 -32.07 -2.74 17.90
N ALA A 151 -32.87 -1.83 17.34
CA ALA A 151 -32.35 -0.66 16.64
C ALA A 151 -31.79 0.35 17.65
N GLU A 152 -30.52 0.67 17.46
CA GLU A 152 -29.78 1.83 17.97
C GLU A 152 -29.63 1.98 19.51
N PRO A 153 -28.47 2.48 19.99
CA PRO A 153 -28.41 3.16 21.27
C PRO A 153 -29.32 4.40 21.22
N ASP A 154 -30.18 4.52 22.22
CA ASP A 154 -31.05 5.66 22.54
C ASP A 154 -30.52 6.99 22.01
N GLY A 155 -31.03 7.48 20.86
CA GLY A 155 -31.21 8.88 20.42
C GLY A 155 -30.12 9.92 20.71
N SER A 156 -28.97 9.53 21.22
CA SER A 156 -27.90 10.37 21.71
C SER A 156 -26.98 10.57 20.53
N SER A 157 -26.89 11.81 20.07
CA SER A 157 -25.90 12.24 19.10
C SER A 157 -24.54 11.63 19.46
N VAL A 158 -24.05 10.73 18.61
CA VAL A 158 -22.71 10.18 18.73
C VAL A 158 -21.73 11.34 18.63
N SER A 159 -21.07 11.66 19.73
CA SER A 159 -20.07 12.72 19.80
C SER A 159 -18.73 12.09 20.10
N ALA A 160 -17.82 12.24 19.14
CA ALA A 160 -16.41 11.90 19.27
C ALA A 160 -15.59 13.18 19.43
N SER A 161 -14.41 13.01 20.00
CA SER A 161 -13.41 14.06 20.21
C SER A 161 -12.14 13.84 19.40
N HIS A 162 -11.84 12.59 19.02
CA HIS A 162 -10.68 12.29 18.18
C HIS A 162 -10.91 12.73 16.72
N PRO A 163 -9.95 13.44 16.07
CA PRO A 163 -10.12 13.94 14.71
C PRO A 163 -10.54 12.89 13.67
N VAL A 164 -9.92 11.69 13.70
CA VAL A 164 -10.30 10.56 12.82
C VAL A 164 -11.76 10.13 13.03
N ALA A 165 -12.21 10.04 14.29
CA ALA A 165 -13.58 9.67 14.60
C ALA A 165 -14.58 10.79 14.23
N VAL A 166 -14.22 12.05 14.45
CA VAL A 166 -15.01 13.22 14.06
C VAL A 166 -15.18 13.26 12.55
N GLU A 167 -14.09 13.10 11.80
CA GLU A 167 -14.11 13.07 10.34
C GLU A 167 -14.97 11.93 9.82
N ALA A 168 -14.79 10.70 10.34
CA ALA A 168 -15.61 9.55 10.00
C ALA A 168 -17.12 9.82 10.17
N LEU A 169 -17.51 10.49 11.27
CA LEU A 169 -18.91 10.83 11.54
C LEU A 169 -19.49 11.84 10.54
N THR A 170 -18.69 12.67 9.87
CA THR A 170 -19.18 13.63 8.86
C THR A 170 -19.74 12.95 7.61
N HIS A 171 -19.33 11.71 7.37
CA HIS A 171 -19.70 10.93 6.18
C HIS A 171 -20.85 9.94 6.44
N VAL A 172 -21.44 9.92 7.64
CA VAL A 172 -22.64 9.11 7.89
C VAL A 172 -23.73 9.49 6.89
N GLY A 173 -24.26 8.48 6.19
CA GLY A 173 -25.21 8.61 5.09
C GLY A 173 -24.59 8.63 3.69
N ALA A 174 -23.27 8.70 3.55
CA ALA A 174 -22.60 8.53 2.25
C ALA A 174 -22.87 7.11 1.72
N PRO A 175 -23.19 6.92 0.42
CA PRO A 175 -23.61 5.63 -0.10
C PRO A 175 -22.46 4.62 -0.15
N TYR A 176 -22.78 3.34 -0.20
CA TYR A 176 -21.79 2.30 -0.49
C TYR A 176 -21.59 2.18 -2.00
N VAL A 177 -20.33 2.18 -2.43
CA VAL A 177 -19.94 1.88 -3.81
C VAL A 177 -18.74 0.95 -3.75
N TYR A 178 -18.85 -0.22 -4.39
CA TYR A 178 -17.71 -1.13 -4.49
C TYR A 178 -16.58 -0.45 -5.27
N GLY A 179 -15.38 -0.38 -4.68
CA GLY A 179 -14.28 0.38 -5.27
C GLY A 179 -14.31 1.88 -4.91
N GLY A 180 -15.31 2.36 -4.18
CA GLY A 180 -15.50 3.78 -3.87
C GLY A 180 -14.54 4.32 -2.81
N GLU A 181 -14.07 5.55 -3.01
CA GLU A 181 -12.99 6.19 -2.24
C GLU A 181 -13.34 7.65 -1.86
N GLN A 182 -14.57 8.08 -2.13
CA GLN A 182 -14.96 9.49 -2.05
C GLN A 182 -16.36 9.65 -1.43
N PRO A 183 -16.76 10.86 -0.97
CA PRO A 183 -18.05 11.07 -0.31
C PRO A 183 -19.30 10.75 -1.14
N ASP A 184 -19.16 10.62 -2.46
CA ASP A 184 -20.22 10.15 -3.36
C ASP A 184 -20.35 8.62 -3.41
N GLY A 185 -19.47 7.89 -2.72
CA GLY A 185 -19.49 6.45 -2.61
C GLY A 185 -18.23 5.86 -1.98
N PHE A 186 -18.41 5.09 -0.91
CA PHE A 186 -17.31 4.40 -0.23
C PHE A 186 -17.46 2.88 -0.24
N ASP A 187 -16.36 2.16 -0.43
CA ASP A 187 -16.20 0.84 0.19
C ASP A 187 -15.42 0.95 1.50
N SER A 188 -15.26 -0.16 2.21
CA SER A 188 -14.69 -0.14 3.56
C SER A 188 -13.25 0.37 3.61
N SER A 189 -12.37 -0.05 2.69
CA SER A 189 -10.99 0.43 2.67
C SER A 189 -10.89 1.84 2.11
N GLY A 190 -11.71 2.21 1.12
CA GLY A 190 -11.78 3.58 0.61
C GLY A 190 -12.28 4.57 1.65
N PHE A 191 -13.21 4.18 2.52
CA PHE A 191 -13.66 4.99 3.64
C PHE A 191 -12.53 5.26 4.65
N VAL A 192 -11.85 4.20 5.10
CA VAL A 192 -10.70 4.35 6.02
C VAL A 192 -9.61 5.20 5.37
N GLN A 193 -9.33 4.97 4.08
CA GLN A 193 -8.34 5.74 3.32
C GLN A 193 -8.69 7.22 3.32
N TYR A 194 -9.92 7.56 2.94
CA TYR A 194 -10.39 8.94 2.87
C TYR A 194 -10.33 9.64 4.24
N VAL A 195 -10.89 9.01 5.27
CA VAL A 195 -10.93 9.59 6.62
C VAL A 195 -9.52 9.87 7.14
N ILE A 196 -8.60 8.91 7.00
CA ILE A 196 -7.21 9.10 7.42
C ILE A 196 -6.53 10.18 6.59
N GLN A 197 -6.75 10.22 5.27
CA GLN A 197 -6.17 11.23 4.40
C GLN A 197 -6.62 12.65 4.77
N GLN A 198 -7.90 12.87 5.09
CA GLN A 198 -8.39 14.19 5.51
C GLN A 198 -7.77 14.67 6.83
N VAL A 199 -7.38 13.74 7.71
CA VAL A 199 -6.90 14.08 9.05
C VAL A 199 -5.38 14.15 9.14
N LEU A 200 -4.68 13.23 8.46
CA LEU A 200 -3.23 13.04 8.57
C LEU A 200 -2.46 13.46 7.31
N ASP A 201 -3.15 13.95 6.28
CA ASP A 201 -2.57 14.47 5.03
C ASP A 201 -1.60 13.50 4.34
N PHE A 202 -1.93 12.19 4.38
CA PHE A 202 -1.22 11.17 3.62
C PHE A 202 -2.18 10.14 3.03
N GLU A 203 -1.79 9.57 1.90
CA GLU A 203 -2.58 8.55 1.24
C GLU A 203 -2.31 7.18 1.87
N MET A 204 -3.33 6.65 2.53
CA MET A 204 -3.33 5.28 3.02
C MET A 204 -3.35 4.29 1.85
N PRO A 205 -2.78 3.09 2.02
CA PRO A 205 -2.90 2.02 1.04
C PRO A 205 -4.36 1.69 0.71
N ARG A 206 -4.64 1.26 -0.52
CA ARG A 206 -6.01 1.07 -1.02
C ARG A 206 -6.76 -0.14 -0.44
N THR A 207 -6.05 -1.19 -0.06
CA THR A 207 -6.65 -2.48 0.34
C THR A 207 -6.55 -2.72 1.84
N LEU A 208 -7.53 -3.42 2.41
CA LEU A 208 -7.52 -3.75 3.85
C LEU A 208 -6.28 -4.56 4.26
N SER A 209 -5.81 -5.48 3.41
CA SER A 209 -4.59 -6.27 3.66
C SER A 209 -3.33 -5.43 3.78
N GLN A 210 -3.31 -4.23 3.18
CA GLN A 210 -2.23 -3.27 3.35
C GLN A 210 -2.47 -2.37 4.57
N GLN A 211 -3.68 -1.85 4.71
CA GLN A 211 -4.04 -0.91 5.78
C GLN A 211 -3.88 -1.54 7.17
N ILE A 212 -4.10 -2.85 7.30
CA ILE A 212 -3.92 -3.60 8.55
C ILE A 212 -2.44 -3.69 8.98
N GLY A 213 -1.48 -3.35 8.12
CA GLY A 213 -0.07 -3.24 8.47
C GLY A 213 0.33 -1.85 8.96
N MET A 214 -0.59 -0.89 8.96
CA MET A 214 -0.30 0.51 9.29
C MET A 214 -0.50 0.79 10.77
N GLY A 215 0.30 1.71 11.31
CA GLY A 215 0.19 2.16 12.69
C GLY A 215 0.53 1.09 13.73
N GLU A 216 0.17 1.37 14.99
CA GLU A 216 0.43 0.47 16.12
C GLU A 216 -0.72 -0.54 16.29
N SER A 217 -0.40 -1.78 16.68
CA SER A 217 -1.42 -2.75 17.09
C SER A 217 -2.06 -2.31 18.40
N VAL A 218 -3.39 -2.40 18.47
CA VAL A 218 -4.17 -2.05 19.67
C VAL A 218 -4.95 -3.25 20.15
N ASP A 219 -4.76 -3.58 21.43
CA ASP A 219 -5.56 -4.59 22.12
C ASP A 219 -7.03 -4.15 22.20
N ARG A 220 -7.95 -5.11 22.10
CA ARG A 220 -9.41 -4.86 22.09
C ARG A 220 -9.89 -4.05 23.30
N GLU A 221 -9.31 -4.29 24.48
CA GLU A 221 -9.66 -3.59 25.72
C GLU A 221 -9.04 -2.18 25.79
N ALA A 222 -8.09 -1.87 24.91
CA ALA A 222 -7.36 -0.60 24.84
C ALA A 222 -7.84 0.32 23.71
N LEU A 223 -8.96 -0.03 23.07
CA LEU A 223 -9.59 0.75 22.01
C LEU A 223 -9.89 2.19 22.44
N GLN A 224 -9.56 3.13 21.57
CA GLN A 224 -9.77 4.56 21.70
C GLN A 224 -10.44 5.10 20.43
N GLU A 225 -11.15 6.21 20.58
CA GLU A 225 -11.72 6.94 19.44
C GLU A 225 -10.63 7.18 18.38
N GLY A 226 -10.94 6.86 17.12
CA GLY A 226 -10.01 7.00 16.00
C GLY A 226 -9.23 5.73 15.65
N ASP A 227 -9.27 4.69 16.48
CA ASP A 227 -8.68 3.41 16.12
C ASP A 227 -9.43 2.77 14.94
N ILE A 228 -8.70 2.13 14.04
CA ILE A 228 -9.23 1.41 12.88
C ILE A 228 -9.37 -0.06 13.25
N LEU A 229 -10.60 -0.56 13.25
CA LEU A 229 -10.91 -1.96 13.54
C LEU A 229 -10.99 -2.73 12.23
N PHE A 230 -10.34 -3.88 12.18
CA PHE A 230 -10.38 -4.81 11.06
C PHE A 230 -11.18 -6.05 11.44
N PHE A 231 -11.96 -6.56 10.47
CA PHE A 231 -12.85 -7.69 10.66
C PHE A 231 -12.61 -8.75 9.59
N SER A 232 -12.69 -10.02 9.96
CA SER A 232 -12.49 -11.15 9.07
C SER A 232 -13.63 -12.16 9.18
N LYS A 233 -14.22 -12.53 8.04
CA LYS A 233 -15.23 -13.61 7.96
C LYS A 233 -14.62 -15.00 8.09
N ASP A 234 -13.35 -15.16 7.74
CA ASP A 234 -12.65 -16.46 7.74
C ASP A 234 -11.57 -16.56 8.85
N GLY A 235 -11.37 -15.48 9.61
CA GLY A 235 -10.39 -15.38 10.69
C GLY A 235 -8.94 -15.16 10.24
N SER A 236 -8.69 -15.02 8.94
CA SER A 236 -7.32 -14.95 8.37
C SER A 236 -7.07 -13.72 7.52
N THR A 237 -8.08 -13.26 6.76
CA THR A 237 -7.94 -12.13 5.83
C THR A 237 -8.93 -11.03 6.20
N PRO A 238 -8.49 -9.77 6.32
CA PRO A 238 -9.42 -8.68 6.60
C PRO A 238 -10.38 -8.50 5.43
N SER A 239 -11.66 -8.53 5.74
CA SER A 239 -12.79 -8.45 4.81
C SER A 239 -13.62 -7.18 4.99
N HIS A 240 -13.44 -6.48 6.11
CA HIS A 240 -14.09 -5.22 6.43
C HIS A 240 -13.23 -4.42 7.43
N ALA A 241 -13.41 -3.12 7.48
CA ALA A 241 -12.84 -2.21 8.45
C ALA A 241 -13.82 -1.09 8.83
N ALA A 242 -13.61 -0.56 10.03
CA ALA A 242 -14.41 0.51 10.62
C ALA A 242 -13.56 1.45 11.47
N VAL A 243 -14.03 2.68 11.67
CA VAL A 243 -13.44 3.62 12.61
C VAL A 243 -14.18 3.50 13.94
N TYR A 244 -13.46 3.25 15.04
CA TYR A 244 -14.06 3.27 16.38
C TYR A 244 -14.32 4.71 16.82
N VAL A 245 -15.56 5.00 17.22
CA VAL A 245 -15.99 6.35 17.61
C VAL A 245 -16.35 6.44 19.09
N GLY A 246 -15.91 5.45 19.87
CA GLY A 246 -16.10 5.41 21.32
C GLY A 246 -17.42 4.78 21.73
N ARG A 247 -17.58 4.53 23.05
CA ARG A 247 -18.83 4.05 23.67
C ARG A 247 -19.47 2.86 22.96
N ASP A 248 -18.65 1.89 22.57
CA ASP A 248 -19.10 0.69 21.84
C ASP A 248 -19.63 0.95 20.43
N GLN A 249 -19.18 2.01 19.77
CA GLN A 249 -19.67 2.38 18.45
C GLN A 249 -18.56 2.40 17.40
N ILE A 250 -18.90 1.95 16.20
CA ILE A 250 -18.05 1.98 15.02
C ILE A 250 -18.78 2.67 13.88
N VAL A 251 -18.03 3.39 13.04
CA VAL A 251 -18.52 4.00 11.80
C VAL A 251 -17.89 3.30 10.61
N HIS A 252 -18.72 2.84 9.68
CA HIS A 252 -18.24 2.15 8.49
C HIS A 252 -19.29 2.11 7.38
N PRO A 253 -18.86 1.93 6.12
CA PRO A 253 -19.75 1.61 5.02
C PRO A 253 -20.43 0.26 5.22
N THR A 254 -21.65 0.12 4.73
CA THR A 254 -22.42 -1.12 4.66
C THR A 254 -23.05 -1.23 3.28
N LEU A 255 -23.15 -2.44 2.74
CA LEU A 255 -23.70 -2.66 1.40
C LEU A 255 -25.11 -2.06 1.24
N SER A 256 -25.93 -2.10 2.30
CA SER A 256 -27.33 -1.70 2.25
C SER A 256 -27.58 -0.22 2.58
N SER A 257 -26.77 0.37 3.47
CA SER A 257 -27.09 1.68 4.08
C SER A 257 -25.98 2.72 3.89
N GLY A 258 -24.92 2.38 3.15
CA GLY A 258 -23.75 3.24 3.08
C GLY A 258 -23.06 3.37 4.44
N VAL A 259 -22.40 4.49 4.69
CA VAL A 259 -21.70 4.77 5.93
C VAL A 259 -22.71 4.98 7.05
N LYS A 260 -22.61 4.18 8.11
CA LYS A 260 -23.47 4.27 9.29
C LYS A 260 -22.71 4.01 10.58
N VAL A 261 -23.32 4.40 11.70
CA VAL A 261 -22.87 3.98 13.03
C VAL A 261 -23.50 2.63 13.37
N THR A 262 -22.75 1.72 13.96
CA THR A 262 -23.29 0.49 14.56
C THR A 262 -22.63 0.21 15.91
N ALA A 263 -23.27 -0.63 16.73
CA ALA A 263 -22.66 -1.16 17.94
C ALA A 263 -21.55 -2.16 17.58
N PHE A 264 -20.46 -2.16 18.34
CA PHE A 264 -19.34 -3.09 18.17
C PHE A 264 -19.52 -4.36 19.02
N GLU A 265 -19.27 -4.29 20.32
CA GLU A 265 -19.47 -5.34 21.33
C GLU A 265 -20.95 -5.74 21.43
N GLY A 266 -21.86 -4.78 21.33
CA GLY A 266 -23.31 -5.05 21.32
C GLY A 266 -23.80 -5.80 20.09
N SER A 267 -22.99 -5.92 19.02
CA SER A 267 -23.30 -6.68 17.81
C SER A 267 -22.56 -8.02 17.83
N SER A 268 -23.28 -9.14 17.90
CA SER A 268 -22.69 -10.48 17.83
C SER A 268 -21.91 -10.70 16.52
N TYR A 269 -22.34 -10.09 15.43
CA TYR A 269 -21.63 -10.15 14.15
C TYR A 269 -20.31 -9.39 14.19
N TRP A 270 -20.29 -8.10 14.58
CA TRP A 270 -19.06 -7.31 14.54
C TRP A 270 -18.06 -7.76 15.61
N SER A 271 -18.53 -7.97 16.84
CA SER A 271 -17.71 -8.48 17.94
C SER A 271 -17.10 -9.86 17.67
N GLY A 272 -17.85 -10.74 16.98
CA GLY A 272 -17.43 -12.11 16.65
C GLY A 272 -16.48 -12.20 15.44
N ASN A 273 -16.55 -11.25 14.51
CA ASN A 273 -15.65 -11.18 13.35
C ASN A 273 -14.47 -10.22 13.57
N PHE A 274 -14.31 -9.64 14.76
CA PHE A 274 -13.18 -8.77 15.10
C PHE A 274 -11.86 -9.51 14.95
N MET A 275 -10.95 -8.95 14.15
CA MET A 275 -9.63 -9.52 13.90
C MET A 275 -8.57 -8.82 14.75
N GLU A 276 -8.38 -7.51 14.54
CA GLU A 276 -7.46 -6.67 15.30
C GLU A 276 -7.80 -5.19 15.10
N ALA A 277 -7.13 -4.31 15.85
CA ALA A 277 -7.26 -2.87 15.71
C ALA A 277 -5.89 -2.21 15.50
N ARG A 278 -5.89 -1.10 14.76
CA ARG A 278 -4.72 -0.26 14.49
C ARG A 278 -4.94 1.17 14.92
N ARG A 279 -3.94 1.76 15.56
CA ARG A 279 -3.90 3.19 15.88
C ARG A 279 -2.94 3.90 14.94
N ILE A 280 -3.49 4.84 14.17
CA ILE A 280 -2.74 5.64 13.20
C ILE A 280 -2.81 7.10 13.65
N THR A 281 -1.72 7.59 14.24
CA THR A 281 -1.66 8.94 14.85
C THR A 281 -0.88 9.94 14.02
N GLU A 282 -0.05 9.46 13.09
CA GLU A 282 0.79 10.28 12.23
C GLU A 282 0.97 9.58 10.87
N ALA A 283 1.29 10.36 9.85
CA ALA A 283 1.72 9.82 8.57
C ALA A 283 3.01 8.98 8.74
N PRO A 284 3.19 7.90 7.96
CA PRO A 284 4.45 7.19 7.86
C PRO A 284 5.59 8.19 7.57
N LYS A 285 6.67 8.09 8.34
CA LYS A 285 7.80 9.00 8.24
C LYS A 285 8.71 8.57 7.10
N ILE A 286 8.91 9.51 6.19
CA ILE A 286 10.00 9.45 5.22
C ILE A 286 11.25 10.06 5.88
N ALA A 287 12.38 9.37 5.77
CA ALA A 287 13.67 9.84 6.26
C ALA A 287 14.27 10.91 5.33
N GLU A 288 13.61 12.07 5.24
CA GLU A 288 14.00 13.19 4.37
C GLU A 288 15.39 13.76 4.67
N ASP A 289 15.93 13.51 5.88
CA ASP A 289 17.27 13.90 6.29
C ASP A 289 18.37 12.95 5.80
N HIS A 290 18.00 11.73 5.36
CA HIS A 290 18.92 10.79 4.76
C HIS A 290 19.26 11.24 3.33
N ASP A 291 20.54 11.47 3.04
CA ASP A 291 21.02 12.06 1.78
C ASP A 291 20.55 11.32 0.50
N ILE A 292 20.55 9.98 0.47
CA ILE A 292 20.04 9.19 -0.66
C ILE A 292 18.53 9.40 -0.83
N VAL A 293 17.79 9.48 0.27
CA VAL A 293 16.32 9.66 0.24
C VAL A 293 16.00 11.09 -0.20
N ALA A 294 16.65 12.09 0.40
CA ALA A 294 16.55 13.49 0.03
C ALA A 294 16.83 13.72 -1.46
N GLU A 295 17.84 13.04 -2.01
CA GLU A 295 18.15 13.09 -3.44
C GLU A 295 17.06 12.41 -4.27
N ALA A 296 16.59 11.23 -3.87
CA ALA A 296 15.53 10.50 -4.56
C ALA A 296 14.23 11.31 -4.68
N LEU A 297 13.82 11.99 -3.60
CA LEU A 297 12.58 12.77 -3.54
C LEU A 297 12.54 13.93 -4.56
N LYS A 298 13.70 14.45 -5.01
CA LYS A 298 13.78 15.50 -6.04
C LYS A 298 13.21 15.06 -7.38
N TYR A 299 13.10 13.76 -7.61
CA TYR A 299 12.65 13.19 -8.87
C TYR A 299 11.21 12.65 -8.83
N LEU A 300 10.47 12.84 -7.73
CA LEU A 300 9.06 12.53 -7.68
C LEU A 300 8.34 13.16 -8.87
N GLY A 301 7.57 12.36 -9.59
CA GLY A 301 6.86 12.79 -10.79
C GLY A 301 7.60 12.65 -12.12
N VAL A 302 8.87 12.28 -12.13
CA VAL A 302 9.59 12.02 -13.39
C VAL A 302 8.98 10.79 -14.09
N PRO A 303 8.60 10.85 -15.37
CA PRO A 303 7.97 9.73 -16.07
C PRO A 303 8.84 8.49 -16.15
N TYR A 304 8.21 7.31 -16.12
CA TYR A 304 8.91 6.07 -16.44
C TYR A 304 9.14 5.95 -17.94
N VAL A 305 10.37 5.66 -18.34
CA VAL A 305 10.76 5.35 -19.73
C VAL A 305 11.68 4.16 -19.73
N PHE A 306 11.29 3.08 -20.42
CA PHE A 306 12.12 1.87 -20.51
C PHE A 306 13.46 2.20 -21.19
N GLY A 307 14.57 1.97 -20.48
CA GLY A 307 15.90 2.35 -20.96
C GLY A 307 16.27 3.81 -20.71
N GLY A 308 15.35 4.64 -20.20
CA GLY A 308 15.59 6.04 -19.87
C GLY A 308 16.59 6.21 -18.73
N GLU A 309 17.44 7.23 -18.81
CA GLU A 309 18.59 7.41 -17.90
C GLU A 309 18.67 8.79 -17.25
N SER A 310 17.70 9.67 -17.46
CA SER A 310 17.80 11.06 -16.96
C SER A 310 16.45 11.67 -16.59
N PRO A 311 16.43 12.69 -15.71
CA PRO A 311 15.19 13.39 -15.35
C PRO A 311 14.48 14.02 -16.56
N GLU A 312 15.24 14.48 -17.55
CA GLU A 312 14.72 15.15 -18.74
C GLU A 312 14.08 14.18 -19.74
N THR A 313 14.57 12.93 -19.78
CA THR A 313 14.12 11.91 -20.72
C THR A 313 13.25 10.83 -20.07
N GLY A 314 13.15 10.84 -18.75
CA GLY A 314 12.52 9.80 -17.95
C GLY A 314 13.52 8.74 -17.48
N PHE A 315 13.09 7.97 -16.49
CA PHE A 315 13.91 6.90 -15.88
C PHE A 315 13.29 5.52 -16.09
N ASP A 316 14.12 4.47 -16.19
CA ASP A 316 13.74 3.15 -15.70
C ASP A 316 14.16 2.95 -14.23
N CYS A 317 13.70 1.88 -13.58
CA CYS A 317 13.94 1.63 -12.16
C CYS A 317 15.44 1.57 -11.79
N SER A 318 16.22 0.82 -12.57
CA SER A 318 17.66 0.70 -12.36
C SER A 318 18.41 2.00 -12.62
N ALA A 319 18.00 2.76 -13.63
CA ALA A 319 18.63 4.03 -13.97
C ALA A 319 18.30 5.13 -12.97
N PHE A 320 17.07 5.17 -12.45
CA PHE A 320 16.68 6.03 -11.34
C PHE A 320 17.56 5.75 -10.11
N THR A 321 17.63 4.49 -9.68
CA THR A 321 18.46 4.09 -8.54
C THR A 321 19.94 4.48 -8.77
N ARG A 322 20.49 4.18 -9.96
CA ARG A 322 21.86 4.60 -10.32
C ARG A 322 22.05 6.11 -10.19
N HIS A 323 21.13 6.89 -10.75
CA HIS A 323 21.22 8.35 -10.78
C HIS A 323 21.22 8.93 -9.37
N VAL A 324 20.32 8.45 -8.50
CA VAL A 324 20.25 8.92 -7.10
C VAL A 324 21.55 8.64 -6.36
N PHE A 325 22.07 7.40 -6.44
CA PHE A 325 23.32 7.03 -5.75
C PHE A 325 24.53 7.80 -6.27
N GLU A 326 24.58 8.06 -7.58
CA GLU A 326 25.63 8.86 -8.20
C GLU A 326 25.60 10.31 -7.72
N LYS A 327 24.41 10.94 -7.68
CA LYS A 327 24.25 12.33 -7.23
C LYS A 327 24.44 12.50 -5.73
N ALA A 328 23.91 11.58 -4.92
CA ALA A 328 23.98 11.68 -3.47
C ALA A 328 25.39 11.37 -2.93
N ARG A 329 25.99 10.26 -3.38
CA ARG A 329 27.21 9.72 -2.75
C ARG A 329 28.33 9.39 -3.72
N GLN A 330 28.19 9.70 -5.02
CA GLN A 330 29.17 9.33 -6.04
C GLN A 330 29.43 7.81 -6.08
N ILE A 331 28.37 7.03 -5.83
CA ILE A 331 28.36 5.58 -5.93
C ILE A 331 27.84 5.21 -7.32
N PHE A 332 28.65 4.49 -8.09
CA PHE A 332 28.35 4.17 -9.49
C PHE A 332 27.77 2.76 -9.62
N LEU A 333 26.45 2.64 -9.55
CA LEU A 333 25.79 1.34 -9.67
C LEU A 333 25.80 0.80 -11.12
N PRO A 334 25.82 -0.53 -11.32
CA PRO A 334 25.63 -1.14 -12.63
C PRO A 334 24.33 -0.69 -13.34
N ARG A 335 24.27 -0.85 -14.67
CA ARG A 335 23.15 -0.30 -15.45
C ARG A 335 21.83 -1.04 -15.25
N SER A 336 21.85 -2.37 -15.16
CA SER A 336 20.62 -3.17 -15.07
C SER A 336 20.34 -3.64 -13.66
N THR A 337 19.06 -3.83 -13.34
CA THR A 337 18.58 -4.29 -12.03
C THR A 337 19.25 -5.61 -11.60
N ASP A 338 19.41 -6.56 -12.52
CA ASP A 338 20.06 -7.85 -12.24
C ASP A 338 21.56 -7.73 -11.94
N GLN A 339 22.23 -6.74 -12.53
CA GLN A 339 23.63 -6.44 -12.20
C GLN A 339 23.74 -5.69 -10.88
N GLN A 340 22.79 -4.80 -10.56
CA GLN A 340 22.73 -4.10 -9.27
C GLN A 340 22.50 -5.08 -8.11
N TRP A 341 21.73 -6.15 -8.33
CA TRP A 341 21.54 -7.23 -7.36
C TRP A 341 22.81 -8.03 -7.04
N GLN A 342 23.81 -8.01 -7.92
CA GLN A 342 25.06 -8.77 -7.74
C GLN A 342 26.15 -7.99 -6.99
N VAL A 343 25.89 -6.73 -6.63
CA VAL A 343 26.84 -5.88 -5.89
C VAL A 343 26.23 -5.45 -4.56
N GLY A 344 27.04 -4.82 -3.71
CA GLY A 344 26.61 -4.38 -2.39
C GLY A 344 26.48 -5.53 -1.38
N GLU A 345 26.08 -5.16 -0.18
CA GLU A 345 25.89 -6.06 0.95
C GLU A 345 24.44 -6.53 1.01
N ASP A 346 24.21 -7.83 1.30
CA ASP A 346 22.89 -8.35 1.60
C ASP A 346 22.41 -7.84 2.97
N VAL A 347 21.19 -7.32 3.02
CA VAL A 347 20.56 -6.83 4.24
C VAL A 347 19.31 -7.65 4.55
N ALA A 348 19.17 -8.10 5.79
CA ALA A 348 17.93 -8.74 6.23
C ALA A 348 16.82 -7.69 6.30
N LEU A 349 15.59 -8.04 5.93
CA LEU A 349 14.46 -7.10 5.95
C LEU A 349 14.23 -6.47 7.34
N ALA A 350 14.53 -7.19 8.43
CA ALA A 350 14.44 -6.67 9.79
C ALA A 350 15.49 -5.59 10.11
N ASP A 351 16.59 -5.52 9.34
CA ASP A 351 17.71 -4.59 9.51
C ASP A 351 17.73 -3.51 8.41
N ILE A 352 16.64 -3.38 7.64
CA ILE A 352 16.51 -2.40 6.56
C ILE A 352 16.58 -0.97 7.11
N GLN A 353 17.31 -0.12 6.43
CA GLN A 353 17.50 1.29 6.77
C GLN A 353 17.16 2.17 5.57
N PRO A 354 16.69 3.42 5.80
CA PRO A 354 16.52 4.37 4.71
C PRO A 354 17.77 4.49 3.84
N GLY A 355 17.58 4.52 2.53
CA GLY A 355 18.68 4.48 1.55
C GLY A 355 19.08 3.07 1.08
N ASP A 356 18.67 2.01 1.76
CA ASP A 356 18.81 0.65 1.23
C ASP A 356 17.93 0.47 -0.03
N VAL A 357 18.29 -0.49 -0.88
CA VAL A 357 17.56 -0.77 -2.12
C VAL A 357 16.83 -2.10 -1.99
N VAL A 358 15.51 -2.06 -2.15
CA VAL A 358 14.65 -3.24 -2.20
C VAL A 358 14.56 -3.75 -3.64
N PHE A 359 14.60 -5.07 -3.80
CA PHE A 359 14.58 -5.74 -5.10
C PHE A 359 13.37 -6.66 -5.23
N PHE A 360 12.83 -6.70 -6.43
CA PHE A 360 11.66 -7.49 -6.78
C PHE A 360 11.89 -8.32 -8.05
N SER A 361 11.33 -9.52 -8.06
CA SER A 361 11.40 -10.48 -9.16
C SER A 361 10.04 -10.62 -9.86
N ASP A 362 10.05 -11.13 -11.10
CA ASP A 362 8.83 -11.52 -11.83
C ASP A 362 7.79 -10.40 -12.01
N THR A 363 8.25 -9.14 -12.06
CA THR A 363 7.38 -7.96 -12.25
C THR A 363 6.98 -7.78 -13.72
N TYR A 364 7.96 -7.82 -14.63
CA TYR A 364 7.76 -7.74 -16.09
C TYR A 364 8.57 -8.76 -16.90
N ARG A 365 9.53 -9.42 -16.26
CA ARG A 365 10.33 -10.52 -16.81
C ARG A 365 10.69 -11.48 -15.68
N GLU A 366 11.00 -12.71 -16.03
CA GLU A 366 11.45 -13.74 -15.08
C GLU A 366 12.71 -13.29 -14.32
N GLY A 367 12.74 -13.56 -13.00
CA GLY A 367 13.81 -13.19 -12.08
C GLY A 367 13.85 -11.69 -11.75
N ILE A 368 15.01 -11.23 -11.26
CA ILE A 368 15.20 -9.83 -10.83
C ILE A 368 14.86 -8.87 -11.97
N SER A 369 13.83 -8.08 -11.73
CA SER A 369 13.22 -7.22 -12.74
C SER A 369 12.95 -5.80 -12.25
N HIS A 370 12.77 -5.57 -10.95
CA HIS A 370 12.48 -4.23 -10.45
C HIS A 370 13.23 -3.92 -9.15
N ASN A 371 13.41 -2.63 -8.85
CA ASN A 371 13.97 -2.17 -7.60
C ASN A 371 13.47 -0.77 -7.23
N GLY A 372 13.70 -0.40 -5.97
CA GLY A 372 13.41 0.92 -5.43
C GLY A 372 14.21 1.20 -4.17
N ILE A 373 14.28 2.46 -3.79
CA ILE A 373 15.04 2.93 -2.63
C ILE A 373 14.10 2.98 -1.44
N TYR A 374 14.43 2.29 -0.35
CA TYR A 374 13.67 2.33 0.89
C TYR A 374 13.76 3.72 1.52
N VAL A 375 12.62 4.31 1.88
CA VAL A 375 12.54 5.69 2.37
C VAL A 375 12.13 5.81 3.84
N GLY A 376 11.84 4.69 4.50
CA GLY A 376 11.36 4.65 5.89
C GLY A 376 9.97 4.05 6.00
N ASP A 377 9.60 3.59 7.19
CA ASP A 377 8.25 3.12 7.57
C ASP A 377 7.53 2.23 6.52
N GLY A 378 8.26 1.25 5.98
CA GLY A 378 7.70 0.30 5.01
C GLY A 378 7.53 0.87 3.59
N GLN A 379 7.94 2.11 3.35
CA GLN A 379 7.82 2.80 2.06
C GLN A 379 9.10 2.72 1.25
N PHE A 380 8.95 2.76 -0.08
CA PHE A 380 10.07 2.86 -1.00
C PHE A 380 9.70 3.72 -2.21
N ILE A 381 10.68 4.50 -2.69
CA ILE A 381 10.56 5.32 -3.90
C ILE A 381 11.15 4.58 -5.09
N HIS A 382 10.43 4.58 -6.21
CA HIS A 382 10.87 3.90 -7.43
C HIS A 382 10.30 4.54 -8.69
N ALA A 383 10.95 4.34 -9.83
CA ALA A 383 10.37 4.65 -11.14
C ALA A 383 9.34 3.56 -11.50
N SER A 384 8.04 3.86 -11.36
CA SER A 384 6.95 2.91 -11.59
C SER A 384 6.57 2.80 -13.06
N ARG A 385 6.46 1.56 -13.58
CA ARG A 385 6.10 1.30 -14.98
C ARG A 385 4.69 1.77 -15.36
N SER A 386 3.76 1.74 -14.41
CA SER A 386 2.35 2.13 -14.61
C SER A 386 2.13 3.62 -14.36
N GLU A 387 3.12 4.32 -13.80
CA GLU A 387 2.98 5.69 -13.33
C GLU A 387 4.25 6.49 -13.69
N GLN A 388 4.93 7.00 -12.67
CA GLN A 388 6.09 7.87 -12.69
C GLN A 388 7.00 7.47 -11.52
N VAL A 389 8.05 8.24 -11.24
CA VAL A 389 8.75 8.12 -9.96
C VAL A 389 7.76 8.44 -8.84
N THR A 390 7.46 7.45 -8.02
CA THR A 390 6.40 7.46 -7.00
C THR A 390 6.88 6.73 -5.73
N ILE A 391 6.13 6.87 -4.65
CA ILE A 391 6.34 6.14 -3.39
C ILE A 391 5.24 5.10 -3.26
N SER A 392 5.65 3.86 -2.98
CA SER A 392 4.76 2.73 -2.73
C SER A 392 5.10 2.09 -1.38
N TYR A 393 4.20 1.24 -0.89
CA TYR A 393 4.41 0.49 0.34
C TYR A 393 4.85 -0.94 0.05
N LEU A 394 5.83 -1.44 0.80
CA LEU A 394 6.23 -2.85 0.79
C LEU A 394 5.09 -3.77 1.23
N SER A 395 4.13 -3.25 1.99
CA SER A 395 2.94 -3.98 2.42
C SER A 395 1.93 -4.20 1.28
N GLU A 396 2.11 -3.61 0.10
CA GLU A 396 1.23 -3.87 -1.03
C GLU A 396 1.33 -5.32 -1.50
N SER A 397 0.18 -5.98 -1.68
CA SER A 397 0.12 -7.41 -2.04
C SER A 397 0.96 -7.74 -3.27
N TYR A 398 0.96 -6.86 -4.28
CA TYR A 398 1.81 -6.99 -5.45
C TYR A 398 3.31 -6.95 -5.07
N TRP A 399 3.75 -5.97 -4.27
CA TRP A 399 5.15 -5.84 -3.87
C TRP A 399 5.60 -6.93 -2.89
N GLN A 400 4.73 -7.37 -1.97
CA GLN A 400 4.99 -8.51 -1.09
C GLN A 400 5.24 -9.80 -1.88
N ASP A 401 4.36 -10.11 -2.84
CA ASP A 401 4.50 -11.31 -3.70
C ASP A 401 5.78 -11.28 -4.54
N LYS A 402 6.20 -10.08 -4.95
CA LYS A 402 7.36 -9.89 -5.83
C LYS A 402 8.66 -9.66 -5.06
N PHE A 403 8.61 -9.42 -3.75
CA PHE A 403 9.77 -9.08 -2.93
C PHE A 403 10.82 -10.19 -2.97
N THR A 404 12.08 -9.81 -3.24
CA THR A 404 13.19 -10.75 -3.34
C THR A 404 14.24 -10.53 -2.26
N GLY A 405 14.55 -9.28 -1.93
CA GLY A 405 15.53 -8.97 -0.88
C GLY A 405 16.00 -7.53 -0.90
N VAL A 406 16.99 -7.23 -0.06
CA VAL A 406 17.49 -5.87 0.19
C VAL A 406 19.00 -5.82 -0.01
N LYS A 407 19.50 -4.75 -0.64
CA LYS A 407 20.94 -4.46 -0.75
C LYS A 407 21.29 -3.10 -0.17
N ARG A 408 22.47 -3.03 0.45
CA ARG A 408 23.12 -1.78 0.89
C ARG A 408 24.37 -1.51 0.08
N PHE A 409 24.57 -0.26 -0.34
CA PHE A 409 25.64 0.12 -1.26
C PHE A 409 26.72 1.04 -0.66
N ASP A 410 26.70 1.32 0.64
CA ASP A 410 27.64 2.23 1.29
C ASP A 410 29.11 1.82 1.13
N GLY A 411 29.37 0.51 1.11
CA GLY A 411 30.71 -0.03 0.85
C GLY A 411 31.23 0.21 -0.57
N LEU A 412 30.42 0.69 -1.52
CA LEU A 412 30.79 0.89 -2.93
C LEU A 412 31.37 2.29 -3.22
N GLN A 413 31.65 3.10 -2.21
CA GLN A 413 32.27 4.41 -2.40
C GLN A 413 33.67 4.30 -3.02
N ILE A 414 34.02 5.29 -3.85
CA ILE A 414 35.34 5.38 -4.47
C ILE A 414 36.38 5.84 -3.43
N PRO A 415 37.52 5.14 -3.29
CA PRO A 415 38.62 5.53 -2.40
C PRO A 415 39.42 6.70 -3.00
N LYS A 416 38.87 7.91 -2.90
CA LYS A 416 39.43 9.15 -3.49
C LYS A 416 40.74 9.60 -2.85
N GLU A 417 41.13 9.01 -1.72
CA GLU A 417 42.43 9.18 -1.08
C GLU A 417 43.58 8.55 -1.86
N HIS A 418 43.31 7.54 -2.70
CA HIS A 418 44.35 6.96 -3.55
C HIS A 418 44.66 7.94 -4.71
N PRO A 419 45.92 8.40 -4.87
CA PRO A 419 46.23 9.52 -5.75
C PRO A 419 45.89 9.28 -7.22
N VAL A 420 46.15 8.06 -7.73
CA VAL A 420 45.81 7.69 -9.11
C VAL A 420 44.29 7.58 -9.30
N VAL A 421 43.56 7.11 -8.28
CA VAL A 421 42.09 6.98 -8.35
C VAL A 421 41.45 8.35 -8.32
N SER A 422 41.94 9.24 -7.44
CA SER A 422 41.55 10.65 -7.38
C SER A 422 41.73 11.34 -8.74
N ALA A 423 42.92 11.18 -9.35
CA ALA A 423 43.22 11.75 -10.66
C ALA A 423 42.37 11.16 -11.80
N ALA A 424 42.00 9.89 -11.73
CA ALA A 424 41.21 9.23 -12.75
C ALA A 424 39.71 9.59 -12.67
N THR A 425 39.18 9.70 -11.46
CA THR A 425 37.72 9.78 -11.22
C THR A 425 37.14 11.19 -11.43
N GLN A 426 37.97 12.22 -11.47
CA GLN A 426 37.55 13.60 -11.77
C GLN A 426 36.96 13.80 -13.18
N PHE A 427 37.18 12.85 -14.10
CA PHE A 427 36.76 12.96 -15.50
C PHE A 427 35.54 12.11 -15.85
N ILE A 428 34.98 11.37 -14.90
CA ILE A 428 33.84 10.48 -15.14
C ILE A 428 32.67 11.29 -15.69
N GLY A 429 32.16 10.92 -16.86
CA GLY A 429 31.04 11.57 -17.52
C GLY A 429 31.37 12.91 -18.22
N GLU A 430 32.56 13.46 -18.01
CA GLU A 430 32.94 14.81 -18.48
C GLU A 430 33.85 14.76 -19.72
N VAL A 431 34.78 13.80 -19.79
CA VAL A 431 35.80 13.77 -20.84
C VAL A 431 35.51 12.69 -21.89
N PRO A 432 35.37 13.06 -23.18
CA PRO A 432 35.03 12.11 -24.23
C PRO A 432 36.24 11.25 -24.64
N TYR A 433 35.93 10.19 -25.40
CA TYR A 433 36.96 9.47 -26.13
C TYR A 433 37.51 10.33 -27.28
N GLN A 434 38.84 10.36 -27.42
CA GLN A 434 39.54 10.93 -28.54
C GLN A 434 40.67 10.00 -28.96
N SER A 435 40.66 9.59 -30.24
CA SER A 435 41.74 8.79 -30.81
C SER A 435 43.09 9.49 -30.66
N GLY A 436 44.07 8.83 -30.03
CA GLY A 436 45.38 9.42 -29.75
C GLY A 436 45.40 10.41 -28.58
N GLY A 437 44.26 10.64 -27.90
CA GLY A 437 44.10 11.60 -26.83
C GLY A 437 44.87 11.26 -25.56
N THR A 438 45.42 12.26 -24.89
CA THR A 438 46.28 12.11 -23.68
C THR A 438 46.03 13.21 -22.63
N THR A 439 44.99 14.01 -22.81
CA THR A 439 44.72 15.21 -22.01
C THR A 439 43.21 15.35 -21.75
N PRO A 440 42.78 16.19 -20.78
CA PRO A 440 41.37 16.35 -20.44
C PRO A 440 40.46 16.92 -21.56
N GLU A 441 41.01 17.34 -22.70
CA GLU A 441 40.23 17.63 -23.91
C GLU A 441 39.66 16.36 -24.56
N GLY A 442 40.27 15.20 -24.29
CA GLY A 442 39.85 13.90 -24.80
C GLY A 442 40.95 12.86 -24.62
N PHE A 443 40.55 11.65 -24.20
CA PHE A 443 41.48 10.55 -23.95
C PHE A 443 41.25 9.37 -24.90
N ASP A 444 42.31 8.65 -25.25
CA ASP A 444 42.17 7.21 -25.53
C ASP A 444 42.45 6.38 -24.27
N THR A 445 42.24 5.07 -24.37
CA THR A 445 42.32 4.17 -23.20
C THR A 445 43.68 4.20 -22.51
N ALA A 446 44.77 4.05 -23.27
CA ALA A 446 46.12 4.06 -22.73
C ALA A 446 46.58 5.47 -22.30
N GLY A 447 46.15 6.50 -23.03
CA GLY A 447 46.43 7.90 -22.72
C GLY A 447 45.78 8.36 -21.41
N PHE A 448 44.58 7.87 -21.10
CA PHE A 448 43.91 8.10 -19.81
C PHE A 448 44.68 7.49 -18.64
N VAL A 449 45.09 6.22 -18.76
CA VAL A 449 45.88 5.55 -17.72
C VAL A 449 47.22 6.26 -17.52
N GLN A 450 47.90 6.62 -18.62
CA GLN A 450 49.13 7.41 -18.57
C GLN A 450 48.91 8.76 -17.85
N TYR A 451 47.83 9.48 -18.16
CA TYR A 451 47.51 10.75 -17.54
C TYR A 451 47.27 10.60 -16.03
N ALA A 452 46.43 9.65 -15.62
CA ALA A 452 46.08 9.47 -14.22
C ALA A 452 47.29 9.09 -13.35
N PHE A 453 48.18 8.23 -13.85
CA PHE A 453 49.43 7.91 -13.15
C PHE A 453 50.40 9.08 -13.08
N LYS A 454 50.50 9.87 -14.16
CA LYS A 454 51.36 11.06 -14.18
C LYS A 454 50.87 12.14 -13.21
N GLN A 455 49.57 12.42 -13.19
CA GLN A 455 49.00 13.45 -12.33
C GLN A 455 48.87 13.00 -10.87
N GLY A 456 48.46 11.75 -10.65
CA GLY A 456 48.26 11.23 -9.30
C GLY A 456 49.59 10.89 -8.62
N ALA A 457 50.45 10.13 -9.29
CA ALA A 457 51.65 9.55 -8.68
C ALA A 457 52.98 10.09 -9.23
N GLY A 458 52.95 11.00 -10.22
CA GLY A 458 54.18 11.48 -10.88
C GLY A 458 54.86 10.42 -11.77
N ILE A 459 54.19 9.29 -12.04
CA ILE A 459 54.76 8.16 -12.77
C ILE A 459 54.49 8.32 -14.27
N SER A 460 55.55 8.20 -15.06
CA SER A 460 55.47 8.29 -16.52
C SER A 460 55.35 6.91 -17.15
N LEU A 461 54.12 6.50 -17.44
CA LEU A 461 53.85 5.22 -18.13
C LEU A 461 54.10 5.32 -19.64
N PRO A 462 54.42 4.19 -20.31
CA PRO A 462 54.45 4.11 -21.76
C PRO A 462 53.14 4.54 -22.43
N ARG A 463 53.22 4.97 -23.70
CA ARG A 463 52.08 5.54 -24.43
C ARG A 463 51.00 4.51 -24.79
N TYR A 464 51.39 3.26 -25.03
CA TYR A 464 50.51 2.24 -25.58
C TYR A 464 50.24 1.12 -24.58
N ALA A 465 49.03 0.57 -24.62
CA ALA A 465 48.57 -0.46 -23.69
C ALA A 465 49.48 -1.70 -23.65
N GLY A 466 49.99 -2.14 -24.81
CA GLY A 466 50.89 -3.29 -24.88
C GLY A 466 52.22 -3.06 -24.15
N ASP A 467 52.74 -1.83 -24.17
CA ASP A 467 53.94 -1.48 -23.41
C ASP A 467 53.61 -1.32 -21.93
N GLN A 468 52.47 -0.71 -21.59
CA GLN A 468 51.98 -0.62 -20.21
C GLN A 468 51.78 -1.99 -19.54
N TRP A 469 51.41 -3.03 -20.31
CA TRP A 469 51.30 -4.41 -19.82
C TRP A 469 52.63 -5.00 -19.35
N ASN A 470 53.75 -4.52 -19.89
CA ASN A 470 55.08 -4.97 -19.51
C ASN A 470 55.63 -4.22 -18.28
N GLU A 471 54.87 -3.26 -17.74
CA GLU A 471 55.25 -2.48 -16.56
C GLU A 471 54.73 -3.11 -15.27
N GLY A 472 55.47 -2.88 -14.18
CA GLY A 472 55.06 -3.27 -12.83
C GLY A 472 55.04 -4.77 -12.56
N THR A 473 54.35 -5.15 -11.47
CA THR A 473 54.21 -6.54 -11.02
C THR A 473 52.83 -7.08 -11.37
N GLU A 474 52.74 -8.33 -11.79
CA GLU A 474 51.46 -9.01 -12.02
C GLU A 474 50.67 -9.17 -10.71
N VAL A 475 49.36 -8.94 -10.79
CA VAL A 475 48.42 -9.06 -9.66
C VAL A 475 47.31 -10.02 -10.05
N SER A 476 46.96 -10.93 -9.16
CA SER A 476 45.79 -11.80 -9.32
C SER A 476 44.50 -10.98 -9.28
N LYS A 477 43.39 -11.55 -9.73
CA LYS A 477 42.09 -10.84 -9.70
C LYS A 477 41.60 -10.64 -8.28
N GLU A 478 41.96 -11.55 -7.37
CA GLU A 478 41.57 -11.57 -5.96
C GLU A 478 42.39 -10.59 -5.12
N ASP A 479 43.62 -10.26 -5.56
CA ASP A 479 44.56 -9.37 -4.84
C ASP A 479 44.53 -7.91 -5.34
N LEU A 480 43.54 -7.55 -6.17
CA LEU A 480 43.40 -6.20 -6.73
C LEU A 480 43.22 -5.14 -5.64
N GLN A 481 43.97 -4.04 -5.78
CA GLN A 481 43.94 -2.88 -4.91
C GLN A 481 43.66 -1.61 -5.73
N PRO A 482 42.93 -0.63 -5.17
CA PRO A 482 42.69 0.64 -5.85
C PRO A 482 43.99 1.24 -6.36
N GLY A 483 44.02 1.64 -7.64
CA GLY A 483 45.22 2.11 -8.33
C GLY A 483 45.87 1.08 -9.25
N ASP A 484 45.58 -0.21 -9.12
CA ASP A 484 46.07 -1.23 -10.06
C ASP A 484 45.54 -0.99 -11.48
N ILE A 485 46.32 -1.36 -12.49
CA ILE A 485 45.90 -1.34 -13.88
C ILE A 485 45.29 -2.70 -14.24
N VAL A 486 44.02 -2.72 -14.57
CA VAL A 486 43.30 -3.89 -15.09
C VAL A 486 43.27 -3.81 -16.61
N PHE A 487 43.60 -4.90 -17.27
CA PHE A 487 43.60 -4.99 -18.72
C PHE A 487 42.46 -5.88 -19.20
N PHE A 488 41.79 -5.42 -20.26
CA PHE A 488 40.76 -6.18 -20.97
C PHE A 488 41.18 -6.44 -22.42
N GLN A 489 40.94 -7.64 -22.92
CA GLN A 489 41.26 -8.05 -24.28
C GLN A 489 40.04 -7.93 -25.20
N GLY A 490 40.02 -6.87 -26.02
CA GLY A 490 39.11 -6.75 -27.16
C GLY A 490 39.86 -7.00 -28.48
N SER A 491 39.55 -6.22 -29.52
CA SER A 491 40.38 -6.13 -30.72
C SER A 491 41.79 -5.60 -30.41
N TYR A 492 41.90 -4.83 -29.34
CA TYR A 492 43.15 -4.32 -28.77
C TYR A 492 43.08 -4.45 -27.25
N LEU A 493 44.24 -4.37 -26.61
CA LEU A 493 44.34 -4.36 -25.16
C LEU A 493 43.82 -3.02 -24.62
N ASN A 494 42.88 -3.07 -23.68
CA ASN A 494 42.29 -1.91 -23.04
C ASN A 494 42.74 -1.83 -21.57
N PRO A 495 43.64 -0.88 -21.21
CA PRO A 495 44.03 -0.64 -19.83
C PRO A 495 42.98 0.21 -19.12
N SER A 496 42.74 -0.10 -17.85
CA SER A 496 41.72 0.52 -16.99
C SER A 496 42.27 0.64 -15.58
N ILE A 497 41.83 1.61 -14.80
CA ILE A 497 42.29 1.78 -13.42
C ILE A 497 41.27 1.14 -12.48
N TYR A 498 41.71 0.19 -11.66
CA TYR A 498 40.87 -0.40 -10.62
C TYR A 498 40.62 0.62 -9.52
N ILE A 499 39.36 0.79 -9.13
CA ILE A 499 38.92 1.77 -8.14
C ILE A 499 38.26 1.13 -6.91
N GLY A 500 38.46 -0.18 -6.72
CA GLY A 500 37.86 -0.94 -5.62
C GLY A 500 36.52 -1.58 -6.00
N ASN A 501 36.04 -2.50 -5.15
CA ASN A 501 34.72 -3.12 -5.24
C ASN A 501 34.35 -3.74 -6.60
N GLY A 502 35.34 -4.31 -7.29
CA GLY A 502 35.13 -4.88 -8.61
C GLY A 502 34.88 -3.83 -9.70
N GLN A 503 35.17 -2.55 -9.44
CA GLN A 503 34.98 -1.45 -10.37
C GLN A 503 36.29 -0.99 -10.99
N VAL A 504 36.20 -0.60 -12.25
CA VAL A 504 37.28 0.06 -12.99
C VAL A 504 36.77 1.38 -13.58
N VAL A 505 37.66 2.37 -13.68
CA VAL A 505 37.45 3.55 -14.50
C VAL A 505 38.28 3.44 -15.77
N HIS A 506 37.65 3.69 -16.91
CA HIS A 506 38.26 3.55 -18.23
C HIS A 506 37.56 4.41 -19.27
N VAL A 507 38.18 4.51 -20.44
CA VAL A 507 37.65 5.26 -21.57
C VAL A 507 36.97 4.32 -22.55
N THR A 508 35.84 4.76 -23.10
CA THR A 508 35.11 4.02 -24.10
C THR A 508 34.63 4.89 -25.24
N LEU A 509 34.42 4.29 -26.40
CA LEU A 509 34.09 5.03 -27.63
C LEU A 509 32.78 5.82 -27.53
N SER A 510 31.76 5.28 -26.86
CA SER A 510 30.43 5.90 -26.77
C SER A 510 30.35 6.96 -25.67
N ASP A 511 30.95 6.68 -24.51
CA ASP A 511 30.61 7.39 -23.27
C ASP A 511 31.83 8.08 -22.63
N GLY A 512 32.99 8.07 -23.32
CA GLY A 512 34.21 8.65 -22.77
C GLY A 512 34.67 7.94 -21.51
N VAL A 513 35.17 8.72 -20.55
CA VAL A 513 35.61 8.23 -19.23
C VAL A 513 34.38 7.82 -18.40
N ARG A 514 34.32 6.55 -17.99
CA ARG A 514 33.22 6.01 -17.19
C ARG A 514 33.67 4.93 -16.22
N VAL A 515 32.81 4.65 -15.25
CA VAL A 515 32.95 3.52 -14.33
C VAL A 515 32.27 2.27 -14.91
N THR A 516 32.85 1.11 -14.66
CA THR A 516 32.26 -0.19 -15.03
C THR A 516 32.60 -1.22 -13.96
N ASN A 517 31.62 -2.03 -13.55
CA ASN A 517 31.89 -3.20 -12.73
C ASN A 517 32.41 -4.34 -13.62
N MET A 518 33.63 -4.81 -13.36
CA MET A 518 34.33 -5.80 -14.18
C MET A 518 33.86 -7.24 -13.96
N HIS A 519 32.95 -7.48 -13.01
CA HIS A 519 32.36 -8.79 -12.75
C HIS A 519 30.96 -8.89 -13.33
N THR A 520 30.14 -7.84 -13.18
CA THR A 520 28.72 -7.88 -13.57
C THR A 520 28.47 -7.36 -14.99
N ASN A 521 29.37 -6.54 -15.54
CA ASN A 521 29.20 -6.03 -16.90
C ASN A 521 29.37 -7.14 -17.95
N SER A 522 28.31 -7.42 -18.71
CA SER A 522 28.27 -8.51 -19.69
C SER A 522 29.27 -8.37 -20.84
N TYR A 523 29.70 -7.15 -21.17
CA TYR A 523 30.70 -6.93 -22.21
C TYR A 523 32.13 -7.07 -21.69
N TRP A 524 32.44 -6.48 -20.53
CA TRP A 524 33.81 -6.38 -20.00
C TRP A 524 34.23 -7.58 -19.16
N ALA A 525 33.30 -8.21 -18.41
CA ALA A 525 33.61 -9.38 -17.59
C ALA A 525 34.29 -10.54 -18.35
N PRO A 526 33.81 -10.98 -19.53
CA PRO A 526 34.46 -12.06 -20.27
C PRO A 526 35.78 -11.64 -20.96
N LYS A 527 36.13 -10.35 -20.93
CA LYS A 527 37.34 -9.82 -21.58
C LYS A 527 38.48 -9.57 -20.61
N TYR A 528 38.33 -9.85 -19.32
CA TYR A 528 39.42 -9.70 -18.36
C TYR A 528 40.66 -10.46 -18.84
N TYR A 529 41.77 -9.74 -18.98
CA TYR A 529 43.04 -10.28 -19.49
C TYR A 529 44.03 -10.52 -18.34
N GLY A 530 44.15 -9.55 -17.42
CA GLY A 530 45.04 -9.61 -16.28
C GLY A 530 45.20 -8.24 -15.62
N ALA A 531 46.05 -8.13 -14.60
CA ALA A 531 46.29 -6.87 -13.91
C ALA A 531 47.77 -6.65 -13.56
N LYS A 532 48.14 -5.38 -13.43
CA LYS A 532 49.48 -4.92 -13.06
C LYS A 532 49.41 -3.88 -11.96
N ARG A 533 50.30 -3.99 -10.98
CA ARG A 533 50.57 -2.98 -9.95
C ARG A 533 51.83 -2.24 -10.30
N ILE A 534 51.71 -0.92 -10.37
CA ILE A 534 52.84 -0.03 -10.63
C ILE A 534 53.31 0.50 -9.27
N ASN A 535 54.58 0.26 -8.94
CA ASN A 535 55.20 0.64 -7.67
C ASN A 535 56.06 1.90 -7.80
#